data_AF-A0A9Q5I3P9-F1
#
_entry.id   AF-A0A9Q5I3P9-F1
#
_cell.length_a   1.000
_cell.length_b   1.000
_cell.length_c   1.000
_cell.angle_alpha   90.00
_cell.angle_beta   90.00
_cell.angle_gamma   90.00
#
_symmetry.space_group_name_H-M   'P 1'
#
loop_
_entity.id
_entity.type
_entity.pdbx_description
1 polymer ?
#
loop_
_entity_poly.entity_id
_entity_poly.type
_entity_poly.pdbx_seq_one_letter_code
_entity_poly.pdbx_strand_id
1 'polypeptide(L)'
;MDDKWFGPFEVVEKVGVSAYRLKLPKTWKKVHPVFNEILLKPAVQPSFESQKKLPPPLPVIIDEQEEYEVEEILDLRLHRGKLQFLVKWVEYEEAT
;
A
#
# COMPACT_ATOMS: atom_id res chain seq x y z
N MET A 1 2.42 14.10 8.80
CA MET A 1 3.65 13.37 8.45
C MET A 1 3.22 11.95 8.18
N ASP A 2 3.37 11.48 6.96
CA ASP A 2 2.89 10.15 6.58
C ASP A 2 3.83 9.10 7.20
N ASP A 3 3.40 8.49 8.31
CA ASP A 3 4.04 7.30 8.89
C ASP A 3 3.85 6.12 7.94
N LYS A 4 4.61 6.12 6.85
CA LYS A 4 4.54 5.12 5.80
C LYS A 4 5.34 3.90 6.22
N TRP A 5 4.65 2.95 6.85
CA TRP A 5 5.19 1.62 7.11
C TRP A 5 5.40 0.89 5.78
N PHE A 6 6.57 0.29 5.62
CA PHE A 6 6.82 -0.61 4.49
C PHE A 6 6.03 -1.90 4.71
N GLY A 7 5.63 -2.53 3.60
CA GLY A 7 4.58 -3.55 3.55
C GLY A 7 4.76 -4.76 4.49
N PRO A 8 3.83 -5.71 4.46
CA PRO A 8 3.94 -6.90 5.28
C PRO A 8 5.17 -7.71 4.87
N PHE A 9 6.07 -7.96 5.82
CA PHE A 9 7.22 -8.83 5.64
C PHE A 9 7.07 -10.06 6.51
N GLU A 10 7.47 -11.21 5.95
CA GLU A 10 7.47 -12.47 6.67
C GLU A 10 8.60 -12.47 7.71
N VAL A 11 8.29 -12.84 8.95
CA VAL A 11 9.29 -13.06 10.00
C VAL A 11 9.90 -14.44 9.79
N VAL A 12 11.18 -14.48 9.43
CA VAL A 12 11.94 -15.72 9.22
C VAL A 12 12.34 -16.34 10.55
N GLU A 13 12.78 -15.51 11.49
CA GLU A 13 13.38 -15.98 12.74
C GLU A 13 13.36 -14.88 13.81
N LYS A 14 13.22 -15.26 15.08
CA LYS A 14 13.48 -14.38 16.22
C LYS A 14 14.93 -14.53 16.66
N VAL A 15 15.76 -13.53 16.37
CA VAL A 15 17.22 -13.55 16.57
C VAL A 15 17.61 -13.24 18.02
N GLY A 16 16.76 -12.52 18.75
CA GLY A 16 16.99 -12.17 20.16
C GLY A 16 15.70 -11.79 20.88
N VAL A 17 15.82 -11.29 22.11
CA VAL A 17 14.67 -10.95 22.97
C VAL A 17 13.68 -10.01 22.27
N SER A 18 14.20 -9.01 21.57
CA SER A 18 13.41 -7.99 20.84
C SER A 18 13.92 -7.76 19.41
N ALA A 19 14.54 -8.76 18.79
CA ALA A 19 15.09 -8.65 17.43
C ALA A 19 14.55 -9.77 16.52
N TYR A 20 14.03 -9.38 15.36
CA TYR A 20 13.42 -10.28 14.38
C TYR A 20 14.11 -10.14 13.02
N ARG A 21 14.35 -11.28 12.37
CA ARG A 21 14.82 -11.34 10.99
C ARG A 21 13.63 -11.42 10.05
N LEU A 22 13.56 -10.47 9.12
CA LEU A 22 12.53 -10.37 8.10
C LEU A 22 13.04 -10.87 6.75
N LYS A 23 12.12 -11.44 5.97
CA LYS A 23 12.34 -11.81 4.57
C LYS A 23 12.17 -10.57 3.69
N LEU A 24 13.26 -9.84 3.48
CA LEU A 24 13.25 -8.64 2.65
C LEU A 24 13.28 -9.00 1.15
N PRO A 25 12.70 -8.14 0.28
CA PRO A 25 12.82 -8.28 -1.16
C PRO A 25 14.28 -8.27 -1.62
N LYS A 26 14.61 -9.10 -2.62
CA LYS A 26 15.98 -9.17 -3.19
C LYS A 26 16.46 -7.85 -3.80
N THR A 27 15.55 -6.91 -4.05
CA THR A 27 15.85 -5.56 -4.51
C THR A 27 16.53 -4.71 -3.41
N TRP A 28 16.29 -5.01 -2.13
CA TRP A 28 16.78 -4.23 -0.98
C TRP A 28 18.14 -4.71 -0.47
N LYS A 29 19.14 -4.77 -1.36
CA LYS A 29 20.46 -5.37 -1.06
C LYS A 29 21.27 -4.66 0.04
N LYS A 30 21.00 -3.37 0.28
CA LYS A 30 21.73 -2.56 1.27
C LYS A 30 21.06 -2.52 2.65
N VAL A 31 19.91 -3.17 2.80
CA VAL A 31 19.13 -3.13 4.05
C VAL A 31 19.41 -4.39 4.85
N HIS A 32 19.78 -4.24 6.12
CA HIS A 32 19.97 -5.37 7.01
C HIS A 32 18.62 -6.03 7.33
N PRO A 33 18.50 -7.37 7.26
CA PRO A 33 17.22 -8.05 7.45
C PRO A 33 16.78 -8.17 8.91
N VAL A 34 17.57 -7.71 9.88
CA VAL A 34 17.27 -7.84 11.31
C VAL A 34 16.84 -6.49 11.89
N PHE A 35 15.66 -6.46 12.49
CA PHE A 35 15.04 -5.25 13.03
C PHE A 35 14.63 -5.46 14.49
N ASN A 36 14.66 -4.38 15.26
CA ASN A 36 14.12 -4.37 16.62
C ASN A 36 12.58 -4.30 16.60
N GLU A 37 11.93 -4.92 17.57
CA GLU A 37 10.47 -4.93 17.75
C GLU A 37 9.82 -3.53 17.75
N ILE A 38 10.51 -2.51 18.27
CA ILE A 38 10.03 -1.12 18.26
C ILE A 38 9.82 -0.58 16.83
N LEU A 39 10.60 -1.10 15.87
CA LEU A 39 10.53 -0.73 14.44
C LEU A 39 9.58 -1.63 13.65
N LEU A 40 8.81 -2.50 14.31
CA LEU A 40 7.90 -3.44 13.69
C LEU A 40 6.48 -3.22 14.18
N LYS A 41 5.52 -3.42 13.29
CA LYS A 41 4.11 -3.55 13.64
C LYS A 41 3.59 -4.87 13.09
N PRO A 42 2.80 -5.63 13.86
CA PRO A 42 2.13 -6.83 13.35
C PRO A 42 1.33 -6.48 12.10
N ALA A 43 1.53 -7.24 11.03
CA ALA A 43 0.69 -7.15 9.84
C ALA A 43 -0.67 -7.76 10.17
N VAL A 44 -1.65 -6.91 10.46
CA VAL A 44 -3.03 -7.33 10.71
C VAL A 44 -3.68 -7.64 9.37
N GLN A 45 -4.00 -8.90 9.13
CA GLN A 45 -4.88 -9.24 8.02
C GLN A 45 -6.29 -8.73 8.31
N PRO A 46 -6.98 -8.16 7.31
CA PRO A 46 -8.35 -7.71 7.49
C PRO A 46 -9.21 -8.89 7.95
N SER A 47 -9.82 -8.76 9.13
CA SER A 47 -10.68 -9.81 9.70
C SER A 47 -12.08 -9.81 9.08
N PHE A 48 -12.46 -8.69 8.47
CA PHE A 48 -13.73 -8.50 7.78
C PHE A 48 -13.47 -8.03 6.35
N GLU A 49 -14.38 -8.36 5.43
CA GLU A 49 -14.24 -7.97 4.02
C GLU A 49 -14.19 -6.45 3.84
N SER A 50 -14.90 -5.69 4.68
CA SER A 50 -14.86 -4.22 4.68
C SER A 50 -13.48 -3.63 5.06
N GLN A 51 -12.60 -4.43 5.68
CA GLN A 51 -11.24 -3.98 5.99
C GLN A 51 -10.25 -4.29 4.84
N LYS A 52 -10.63 -5.12 3.87
CA LYS A 52 -9.80 -5.38 2.69
C LYS A 52 -9.80 -4.12 1.84
N LYS A 53 -8.63 -3.50 1.68
CA LYS A 53 -8.45 -2.54 0.58
C LYS A 53 -8.55 -3.30 -0.72
N LEU A 54 -9.58 -3.01 -1.51
CA LEU A 54 -9.65 -3.51 -2.88
C LEU A 54 -8.42 -3.00 -3.65
N PRO A 55 -7.83 -3.83 -4.53
CA PRO A 55 -6.83 -3.32 -5.46
C PRO A 55 -7.48 -2.24 -6.33
N PRO A 56 -6.72 -1.21 -6.75
CA PRO A 56 -7.25 -0.25 -7.72
C PRO A 56 -7.72 -0.99 -8.98
N PRO A 57 -8.72 -0.46 -9.69
CA PRO A 57 -9.22 -1.08 -10.91
C PRO A 57 -8.08 -1.24 -11.93
N LEU A 58 -8.19 -2.26 -12.78
CA LEU A 58 -7.22 -2.48 -13.84
C LEU A 58 -7.32 -1.38 -14.90
N PRO A 59 -6.20 -0.90 -15.46
CA PRO A 59 -6.23 0.04 -16.58
C PRO A 59 -6.79 -0.62 -17.84
N VAL A 60 -7.51 0.16 -18.63
CA VAL A 60 -7.94 -0.15 -19.99
C VAL A 60 -6.89 0.38 -20.95
N ILE A 61 -6.54 -0.39 -21.99
CA ILE A 61 -5.60 0.06 -23.02
C ILE A 61 -6.39 0.74 -24.14
N ILE A 62 -6.21 2.04 -24.30
CA ILE A 62 -6.78 2.85 -25.40
C ILE A 62 -5.60 3.51 -26.11
N ASP A 63 -5.52 3.38 -27.44
CA ASP A 63 -4.42 3.95 -28.25
C ASP A 63 -3.00 3.65 -27.72
N GLU A 64 -2.76 2.41 -27.28
CA GLU A 64 -1.49 1.94 -26.69
C GLU A 64 -1.11 2.61 -25.35
N GLN A 65 -2.03 3.32 -24.72
CA GLN A 65 -1.87 3.97 -23.42
C GLN A 65 -2.77 3.34 -22.35
N GLU A 66 -2.26 3.27 -21.11
CA GLU A 66 -3.04 2.85 -19.94
C GLU A 66 -3.96 4.00 -19.49
N GLU A 67 -5.26 3.82 -19.68
CA GLU A 67 -6.30 4.73 -19.23
C GLU A 67 -7.16 4.08 -18.15
N TYR A 68 -7.76 4.87 -17.27
CA TYR A 68 -8.62 4.37 -16.18
C TYR A 68 -10.01 4.96 -16.34
N GLU A 69 -11.04 4.12 -16.28
CA GLU A 69 -12.43 4.57 -16.35
C GLU A 69 -12.86 5.20 -15.02
N VAL A 70 -13.24 6.46 -15.09
CA VAL A 70 -13.68 7.26 -13.94
C VAL A 70 -15.21 7.27 -13.88
N GLU A 71 -15.78 6.90 -12.73
CA GLU A 71 -17.22 7.03 -12.51
C GLU A 71 -17.59 8.49 -12.21
N GLU A 72 -16.89 9.11 -11.25
CA GLU A 72 -17.16 10.49 -10.81
C GLU A 72 -15.89 11.15 -10.24
N ILE A 73 -15.75 12.47 -10.44
CA ILE A 73 -14.73 13.26 -9.74
C ILE A 73 -15.38 13.86 -8.50
N LEU A 74 -14.95 13.41 -7.32
CA LEU A 74 -15.51 13.81 -6.04
C LEU A 74 -14.94 15.14 -5.54
N ASP A 75 -13.66 15.42 -5.82
CA ASP A 75 -13.00 16.64 -5.34
C ASP A 75 -11.77 17.00 -6.19
N LEU A 76 -11.32 18.24 -6.06
CA LEU A 76 -10.13 18.77 -6.72
C LEU A 76 -9.33 19.63 -5.76
N ARG A 77 -8.02 19.39 -5.70
CA ARG A 77 -7.11 20.21 -4.88
C ARG A 77 -5.82 20.54 -5.61
N LEU A 78 -5.25 21.71 -5.31
CA LEU A 78 -3.91 22.07 -5.73
C LEU A 78 -2.92 21.78 -4.58
N HIS A 79 -2.03 20.82 -4.78
CA HIS A 79 -1.02 20.47 -3.79
C HIS A 79 0.39 20.56 -4.36
N ARG A 80 1.24 21.40 -3.77
CA ARG A 80 2.63 21.66 -4.21
C ARG A 80 2.72 22.01 -5.71
N GLY A 81 1.77 22.84 -6.19
CA GLY A 81 1.69 23.26 -7.59
C GLY A 81 1.17 22.18 -8.56
N LYS A 82 0.70 21.04 -8.07
CA LYS A 82 0.11 19.97 -8.89
C LYS A 82 -1.39 19.87 -8.63
N LEU A 83 -2.17 19.84 -9.69
CA LEU A 83 -3.60 19.56 -9.63
C LEU A 83 -3.80 18.08 -9.31
N GLN A 84 -4.59 17.79 -8.29
CA GLN A 84 -4.94 16.44 -7.85
C GLN A 84 -6.46 16.31 -7.83
N PHE A 85 -6.96 15.18 -8.32
CA PHE A 85 -8.38 14.85 -8.33
C PHE A 85 -8.63 13.72 -7.34
N LEU A 86 -9.69 13.82 -6.56
CA LEU A 86 -10.28 12.70 -5.85
C LEU A 86 -11.29 12.05 -6.80
N VAL A 87 -11.02 10.81 -7.16
CA VAL A 87 -11.73 10.10 -8.22
C VAL A 87 -12.45 8.91 -7.60
N LYS A 88 -13.75 8.80 -7.88
CA LYS A 88 -14.53 7.58 -7.73
C LYS A 88 -14.36 6.76 -9.01
N TRP A 89 -13.77 5.58 -8.89
CA TRP A 89 -13.51 4.72 -10.03
C TRP A 89 -14.67 3.76 -10.27
N VAL A 90 -14.92 3.42 -11.54
CA VAL A 90 -15.90 2.39 -11.91
C VAL A 90 -15.50 1.05 -11.26
N GLU A 91 -16.46 0.37 -10.63
CA GLU A 91 -16.29 -0.93 -9.93
C GLU A 91 -15.37 -0.94 -8.68
N TYR A 92 -14.96 0.23 -8.17
CA TYR A 92 -14.24 0.31 -6.89
C TYR A 92 -15.23 0.62 -5.76
N GLU A 93 -15.90 -0.41 -5.24
CA GLU A 93 -16.84 -0.24 -4.12
C GLU A 93 -16.12 0.31 -2.87
N GLU A 94 -16.60 1.45 -2.37
CA GLU A 94 -16.23 1.93 -1.05
C GLU A 94 -16.70 0.90 -0.02
N ALA A 95 -15.73 0.24 0.62
CA ALA A 95 -16.00 -0.53 1.82
C ALA A 95 -16.64 0.41 2.85
N THR A 96 -17.97 0.28 3.00
CA THR A 96 -18.79 0.98 4.00
C THR A 96 -18.45 0.53 5.41
#